data_AF-A0A1B6FVB6-F1
#
_entry.id   AF-A0A1B6FVB6-F1
#
_cell.length_a   1.000
_cell.length_b   1.000
_cell.length_c   1.000
_cell.angle_alpha   90.00
_cell.angle_beta   90.00
_cell.angle_gamma   90.00
#
_symmetry.space_group_name_H-M   'P 1'
#
loop_
_entity.id
_entity.type
_entity.pdbx_description
1 polymer ?
#
loop_
_entity_poly.entity_id
_entity_poly.type
_entity_poly.pdbx_seq_one_letter_code
_entity_poly.pdbx_strand_id
1 'polypeptide(L)'
;MLQRLSNVSVKLIRYCSSKPSAVPLRSKKPKSKSATVRSFDDMKPVRVIGGKGGDGCVSFLQLYANDKAGPDGGDGGNGGHVIFLASRNVASLNHITPELKGLPGEKGY
;
A
#
# COMPACT_ATOMS: atom_id res chain seq x y z
N MET A 1 41.98 72.10 -30.10
CA MET A 1 42.73 70.86 -30.42
C MET A 1 41.92 69.68 -29.92
N LEU A 2 41.22 69.01 -30.84
CA LEU A 2 40.24 67.95 -30.59
C LEU A 2 40.91 66.68 -30.06
N GLN A 3 40.47 66.17 -28.90
CA GLN A 3 40.83 64.81 -28.46
C GLN A 3 39.66 63.84 -28.67
N ARG A 4 39.77 63.11 -29.78
CA ARG A 4 39.56 61.66 -29.91
C ARG A 4 38.30 61.06 -29.25
N LEU A 5 37.19 61.15 -29.97
CA LEU A 5 36.10 60.17 -29.87
C LEU A 5 36.54 58.87 -30.56
N SER A 6 36.69 57.77 -29.82
CA SER A 6 36.42 56.41 -30.32
C SER A 6 36.83 55.38 -29.27
N ASN A 7 35.85 54.63 -28.77
CA ASN A 7 35.90 53.19 -28.44
C ASN A 7 35.05 52.86 -27.22
N VAL A 8 33.73 52.94 -27.37
CA VAL A 8 32.82 52.11 -26.59
C VAL A 8 32.22 51.11 -27.57
N SER A 9 32.91 49.99 -27.76
CA SER A 9 32.33 48.84 -28.44
C SER A 9 31.39 48.17 -27.44
N VAL A 10 30.13 48.60 -27.44
CA VAL A 10 29.06 47.90 -26.73
C VAL A 10 28.90 46.57 -27.43
N LYS A 11 29.54 45.52 -26.88
CA LYS A 11 29.39 44.15 -27.35
C LYS A 11 27.94 43.76 -27.09
N LEU A 12 27.11 43.86 -28.12
CA LEU A 12 25.73 43.40 -28.10
C LEU A 12 25.77 41.91 -27.75
N ILE A 13 25.54 41.57 -26.47
CA ILE A 13 25.39 40.20 -26.03
C ILE A 13 24.16 39.69 -26.78
N ARG A 14 24.38 38.85 -27.80
CA ARG A 14 23.31 38.15 -28.49
C ARG A 14 22.55 37.36 -27.44
N TYR A 15 21.38 37.85 -27.06
CA TYR A 15 20.40 37.09 -26.32
C TYR A 15 19.97 35.95 -27.26
N CYS A 16 20.57 34.77 -27.13
CA CYS A 16 20.16 33.60 -27.88
C CYS A 16 18.69 33.33 -27.52
N SER A 17 17.81 33.66 -28.47
CA SER A 17 16.40 33.33 -28.49
C SER A 17 16.21 31.82 -28.68
N SER A 18 16.58 31.04 -27.68
CA SER A 18 16.24 29.63 -27.58
C SER A 18 15.93 29.34 -26.13
N LYS A 19 14.64 29.23 -25.82
CA LYS A 19 14.15 28.78 -24.51
C LYS A 19 14.99 27.57 -24.08
N PRO A 20 15.64 27.56 -22.91
CA PRO A 20 16.35 26.37 -22.48
C PRO A 20 15.32 25.26 -22.28
N SER A 21 15.25 24.32 -23.21
CA SER A 21 14.53 23.08 -22.99
C SER A 21 15.20 22.40 -21.81
N ALA A 22 14.47 22.17 -20.71
CA ALA A 22 15.00 21.43 -19.58
C ALA A 22 15.41 20.03 -20.08
N VAL A 23 16.69 19.84 -20.36
CA VAL A 23 17.24 18.52 -20.68
C VAL A 23 17.37 17.78 -19.36
N PRO A 24 16.67 16.65 -19.16
CA PRO A 24 16.79 15.91 -17.91
C PRO A 24 18.25 15.52 -17.72
N LEU A 25 18.78 15.76 -16.52
CA LEU A 25 20.13 15.36 -16.16
C LEU A 25 20.28 13.86 -16.40
N ARG A 26 21.33 13.46 -17.12
CA ARG A 26 21.69 12.04 -17.25
C ARG A 26 21.83 11.46 -15.85
N SER A 27 21.20 10.33 -15.60
CA SER A 27 21.30 9.63 -14.30
C SER A 27 22.77 9.33 -14.01
N LYS A 28 23.40 10.13 -13.12
CA LYS A 28 24.81 9.95 -12.74
C LYS A 28 25.03 8.73 -11.84
N LYS A 29 23.97 8.23 -11.21
CA LYS A 29 24.02 7.07 -10.32
C LYS A 29 24.09 5.79 -11.17
N PRO A 30 25.13 4.95 -11.02
CA PRO A 30 25.19 3.68 -11.72
C PRO A 30 23.98 2.83 -11.34
N LYS A 31 23.36 2.17 -12.33
CA LYS A 31 22.29 1.20 -12.05
C LYS A 31 22.88 0.01 -11.29
N SER A 32 22.05 -0.58 -10.44
CA SER A 32 22.37 -1.84 -9.76
C SER A 32 22.82 -2.90 -10.79
N LYS A 33 23.87 -3.65 -10.46
CA LYS A 33 24.31 -4.82 -11.25
C LYS A 33 23.36 -6.02 -11.09
N SER A 34 22.52 -6.02 -10.04
CA SER A 34 21.51 -7.04 -9.83
C SER A 34 20.36 -6.86 -10.82
N ALA A 35 20.04 -7.93 -11.57
CA ALA A 35 18.97 -7.96 -12.55
C ALA A 35 17.55 -7.95 -11.93
N THR A 36 17.43 -8.21 -10.62
CA THR A 36 16.15 -8.18 -9.91
C THR A 36 15.71 -6.74 -9.68
N VAL A 37 14.60 -6.35 -10.30
CA VAL A 37 13.94 -5.08 -10.00
C VAL A 37 13.27 -5.21 -8.64
N ARG A 38 13.76 -4.45 -7.65
CA ARG A 38 13.11 -4.30 -6.34
C ARG A 38 12.49 -2.91 -6.27
N SER A 39 11.15 -2.84 -6.22
CA SER A 39 10.45 -1.60 -5.91
C SER A 39 10.41 -1.38 -4.40
N PHE A 40 10.48 -0.11 -4.02
CA PHE A 40 10.34 0.35 -2.65
C PHE A 40 9.05 1.17 -2.58
N ASP A 41 8.11 0.70 -1.77
CA ASP A 41 6.80 1.32 -1.61
C ASP A 41 6.76 1.89 -0.19
N ASP A 42 6.69 3.22 -0.07
CA ASP A 42 6.57 3.96 1.20
C ASP A 42 5.11 4.17 1.61
N MET A 43 4.22 4.23 0.62
CA MET A 43 2.77 4.36 0.79
C MET A 43 2.05 3.31 -0.05
N LYS A 44 1.12 2.59 0.57
CA LYS A 44 0.27 1.61 -0.11
C LYS A 44 -1.16 1.67 0.43
N PRO A 45 -2.16 2.09 -0.36
CA PRO A 45 -3.56 2.02 0.06
C PRO A 45 -3.99 0.55 0.10
N VAL A 46 -4.63 0.16 1.20
CA VAL A 46 -5.12 -1.20 1.42
C VAL A 46 -6.55 -1.19 1.94
N ARG A 47 -7.33 -2.19 1.55
CA ARG A 47 -8.65 -2.49 2.10
C ARG A 47 -8.52 -3.63 3.10
N VAL A 48 -8.90 -3.35 4.35
CA VAL A 48 -8.81 -4.30 5.45
C VAL A 48 -10.22 -4.62 5.93
N ILE A 49 -10.55 -5.91 5.96
CA ILE A 49 -11.87 -6.42 6.35
C ILE A 49 -11.68 -7.43 7.46
N GLY A 50 -12.33 -7.22 8.60
CA GLY A 50 -12.36 -8.20 9.68
C GLY A 50 -13.07 -9.49 9.27
N GLY A 51 -12.83 -10.57 10.00
CA GLY A 51 -13.57 -11.80 9.82
C GLY A 51 -15.06 -11.61 10.15
N LYS A 52 -15.94 -12.21 9.34
CA LYS A 52 -17.36 -12.33 9.71
C LYS A 52 -17.46 -13.24 10.93
N GLY A 53 -18.30 -12.90 11.91
CA GLY A 53 -18.70 -13.86 12.94
C GLY A 53 -19.39 -15.09 12.33
N GLY A 54 -19.27 -16.22 13.00
CA GLY A 54 -20.01 -17.42 12.65
C GLY A 54 -21.49 -17.28 12.96
N ASP A 55 -22.30 -17.99 12.21
CA ASP A 55 -23.74 -18.03 12.47
C ASP A 55 -24.00 -19.05 13.60
N GLY A 56 -24.82 -18.69 14.58
CA GLY A 56 -25.30 -19.64 15.59
C GLY A 56 -26.24 -20.69 14.97
N CYS A 57 -26.47 -21.77 15.70
CA CYS A 57 -27.36 -22.86 15.27
C CYS A 57 -28.64 -22.86 16.08
N VAL A 58 -29.77 -23.11 15.43
CA VAL A 58 -31.04 -23.38 16.10
C VAL A 58 -31.34 -24.85 15.88
N SER A 59 -31.07 -25.67 16.89
CA SER A 59 -31.35 -27.10 16.91
C SER A 59 -32.06 -27.51 18.21
N PHE A 60 -32.68 -28.68 18.16
CA PHE A 60 -33.34 -29.29 19.31
C PHE A 60 -32.76 -30.68 19.55
N LEU A 61 -32.50 -31.00 20.82
CA LEU A 61 -31.99 -32.29 21.22
C LEU A 61 -33.03 -33.37 20.94
N GLN A 62 -32.61 -34.47 20.34
CA GLN A 62 -33.46 -35.64 20.12
C GLN A 62 -33.01 -36.79 21.03
N LEU A 63 -33.89 -37.19 21.95
CA LEU A 63 -33.65 -38.29 22.88
C LEU A 63 -34.68 -39.39 22.70
N TYR A 64 -34.27 -40.64 22.94
CA TYR A 64 -35.19 -41.77 22.94
C TYR A 64 -36.25 -41.60 24.03
N ALA A 65 -37.53 -41.74 23.64
CA ALA A 65 -38.71 -41.58 24.50
C ALA A 65 -38.87 -40.18 25.14
N ASN A 66 -38.23 -39.15 24.57
CA ASN A 66 -38.49 -37.76 24.95
C ASN A 66 -38.60 -36.88 23.69
N ASP A 67 -39.84 -36.69 23.25
CA ASP A 67 -40.17 -35.92 22.05
C ASP A 67 -39.88 -34.41 22.19
N LYS A 68 -39.61 -33.92 23.40
CA LYS A 68 -39.37 -32.50 23.70
C LYS A 68 -38.12 -32.32 24.56
N ALA A 69 -36.99 -32.81 24.09
CA ALA A 69 -35.72 -32.76 24.81
C ALA A 69 -35.06 -31.36 24.91
N GLY A 70 -35.66 -30.33 24.29
CA GLY A 70 -35.27 -28.92 24.45
C GLY A 70 -34.29 -28.42 23.39
N PRO A 71 -33.93 -27.13 23.36
CA PRO A 71 -32.96 -26.58 22.42
C PRO A 71 -31.53 -26.99 22.80
N ASP A 72 -30.71 -27.36 21.82
CA ASP A 72 -29.29 -27.72 22.00
C ASP A 72 -28.33 -26.97 21.06
N GLY A 73 -28.85 -25.98 20.32
CA GLY A 73 -28.06 -25.18 19.39
C GLY A 73 -27.05 -24.26 20.08
N GLY A 74 -25.83 -24.21 19.56
CA GLY A 74 -24.73 -23.40 20.05
C GLY A 74 -24.62 -22.03 19.37
N ASP A 75 -23.89 -21.13 20.04
CA ASP A 75 -23.53 -19.81 19.50
C ASP A 75 -22.48 -19.90 18.38
N GLY A 76 -22.48 -18.91 17.49
CA GLY A 76 -21.44 -18.76 16.47
C GLY A 76 -20.16 -18.16 17.04
N GLY A 77 -19.02 -18.59 16.50
CA GLY A 77 -17.69 -18.11 16.89
C GLY A 77 -17.38 -16.70 16.41
N ASN A 78 -16.42 -16.04 17.07
CA ASN A 78 -15.98 -14.70 16.68
C ASN A 78 -15.22 -14.72 15.34
N GLY A 79 -15.35 -13.63 14.58
CA GLY A 79 -14.54 -13.41 13.38
C GLY A 79 -13.11 -13.00 13.72
N GLY A 80 -12.16 -13.39 12.87
CA GLY A 80 -10.74 -13.12 13.04
C GLY A 80 -10.37 -11.64 12.86
N HIS A 81 -9.45 -11.17 13.69
CA HIS A 81 -8.89 -9.82 13.58
C HIS A 81 -7.79 -9.75 12.50
N VAL A 82 -7.66 -8.58 11.87
CA VAL A 82 -6.49 -8.25 11.05
C VAL A 82 -5.67 -7.21 11.81
N ILE A 83 -4.44 -7.57 12.16
CA ILE A 83 -3.56 -6.74 12.97
C ILE A 83 -2.26 -6.51 12.20
N PHE A 84 -1.86 -5.25 12.06
CA PHE A 84 -0.55 -4.90 11.54
C PHE A 84 0.47 -4.86 12.68
N LEU A 85 1.54 -5.62 12.54
CA LEU A 85 2.67 -5.61 13.47
C LEU A 85 3.87 -4.95 12.81
N ALA A 86 4.37 -3.87 13.40
CA ALA A 86 5.58 -3.23 12.95
C ALA A 86 6.81 -4.10 13.27
N SER A 87 7.69 -4.29 12.29
CA SER A 87 8.93 -5.05 12.45
C SER A 87 10.11 -4.28 11.87
N ARG A 88 11.23 -4.26 12.59
CA ARG A 88 12.49 -3.62 12.13
C ARG A 88 13.13 -4.35 10.95
N ASN A 89 12.72 -5.59 10.71
CA ASN A 89 13.28 -6.43 9.62
C ASN A 89 12.55 -6.22 8.29
N VAL A 90 11.55 -5.34 8.23
CA VAL A 90 10.74 -5.08 7.04
C VAL A 90 10.93 -3.62 6.63
N ALA A 91 11.55 -3.41 5.46
CA ALA A 91 11.93 -2.07 5.00
C ALA A 91 10.91 -1.40 4.04
N SER A 92 10.02 -2.17 3.39
CA SER A 92 9.12 -1.68 2.33
C SER A 92 7.73 -2.30 2.44
N LEU A 93 6.69 -1.55 2.06
CA LEU A 93 5.29 -2.01 2.08
C LEU A 93 4.90 -2.86 0.86
N ASN A 94 5.83 -3.11 -0.06
CA ASN A 94 5.55 -3.84 -1.31
C ASN A 94 4.92 -5.22 -1.07
N HIS A 95 5.36 -5.94 -0.03
CA HIS A 95 4.88 -7.28 0.32
C HIS A 95 3.40 -7.32 0.79
N ILE A 96 2.79 -6.18 1.13
CA ILE A 96 1.41 -6.13 1.61
C ILE A 96 0.44 -6.24 0.43
N THR A 97 -0.57 -7.10 0.54
CA THR A 97 -1.62 -7.23 -0.49
C THR A 97 -2.62 -6.07 -0.40
N PRO A 98 -3.20 -5.59 -1.53
CA PRO A 98 -4.19 -4.52 -1.52
C PRO A 98 -5.47 -4.85 -0.73
N GLU A 99 -5.78 -6.14 -0.56
CA GLU A 99 -6.93 -6.60 0.21
C GLU A 99 -6.48 -7.65 1.23
N LEU A 100 -6.88 -7.45 2.49
CA LEU A 100 -6.60 -8.33 3.62
C LEU A 100 -7.92 -8.66 4.33
N LYS A 101 -8.20 -9.95 4.52
CA LYS A 101 -9.42 -10.43 5.16
C LYS A 101 -9.09 -11.28 6.38
N GLY A 102 -9.78 -11.01 7.48
CA GLY A 102 -9.78 -11.88 8.65
C GLY A 102 -10.48 -13.21 8.34
N LEU A 103 -10.11 -14.25 9.08
CA LEU A 103 -10.75 -15.57 8.98
C LEU A 103 -12.20 -15.49 9.51
N PRO A 104 -13.16 -16.20 8.90
CA PRO A 104 -14.53 -16.26 9.44
C PRO A 104 -14.56 -17.04 10.76
N GLY A 105 -15.54 -16.72 11.61
CA GLY A 105 -15.85 -17.48 12.81
C GLY A 105 -16.51 -18.82 12.51
N GLU A 106 -16.36 -19.77 13.43
CA GLU A 106 -16.97 -21.10 13.33
C GLU A 106 -18.49 -21.06 13.55
N LYS A 107 -19.21 -22.01 12.95
CA LYS A 107 -20.67 -22.09 13.14
C LYS A 107 -21.00 -22.66 14.53
N GLY A 108 -22.14 -22.26 15.06
CA GLY A 108 -22.73 -22.91 16.22
C GLY A 108 -23.02 -24.38 15.95
N TYR A 109 -22.94 -25.19 17.01
CA TYR A 109 -23.28 -26.60 17.00
C TYR A 109 -24.79 -26.80 16.85
#